data_AF-A0A532EN20-F1
#
_entry.id   AF-A0A532EN20-F1
#
_cell.length_a   1.000
_cell.length_b   1.000
_cell.length_c   1.000
_cell.angle_alpha   90.00
_cell.angle_beta   90.00
_cell.angle_gamma   90.00
#
_symmetry.space_group_name_H-M   'P 1'
#
loop_
_entity.id
_entity.type
_entity.pdbx_description
1 polymer ?
#
loop_
_entity_poly.entity_id
_entity_poly.type
_entity_poly.pdbx_seq_one_letter_code
_entity_poly.pdbx_strand_id
1 'polypeptide(L)'
;MLFVLLLGINWAYHTFYKPTELFFPVEKALSKNPRQTWQEYGALFETHSTAIMTPELLAALAQAEGSGNPVARTYWRWRVVSSNPLEWYQPASTAVGMFQITDGTFQEGIRYCIHNHVVVEDGPWHNLNSCWFNGLYTRIIPGHAIELTAASLDRHVAKLVGQHPATFQQKQDLAAVIHLCGAGAGRDYTKRNFRLTPHQRCGDHDVRTYLLKIQTFKQQFAALKS
;
A
#
# COMPACT_ATOMS: atom_id res chain seq x y z
N MET A 1 10.31 -41.06 -2.03
CA MET A 1 9.66 -40.57 -3.27
C MET A 1 8.47 -39.67 -2.99
N LEU A 2 7.46 -40.12 -2.22
CA LEU A 2 6.27 -39.31 -1.85
C LEU A 2 6.61 -37.98 -1.15
N PHE A 3 7.58 -37.98 -0.23
CA PHE A 3 7.99 -36.78 0.51
C PHE A 3 8.64 -35.71 -0.41
N VAL A 4 9.45 -36.14 -1.38
CA VAL A 4 10.06 -35.25 -2.38
C VAL A 4 8.99 -34.68 -3.32
N LEU A 5 7.99 -35.49 -3.67
CA LEU A 5 6.84 -35.08 -4.47
C LEU A 5 5.97 -34.05 -3.73
N LEU A 6 5.68 -34.29 -2.45
CA LEU A 6 4.96 -33.36 -1.58
C LEU A 6 5.73 -32.05 -1.38
N LEU A 7 7.06 -32.11 -1.18
CA LEU A 7 7.92 -30.94 -1.13
C LEU A 7 7.92 -30.18 -2.46
N GLY A 8 7.94 -30.87 -3.60
CA GLY A 8 7.88 -30.26 -4.93
C GLY A 8 6.54 -29.57 -5.21
N ILE A 9 5.43 -30.21 -4.86
CA ILE A 9 4.07 -29.63 -4.96
C ILE A 9 3.94 -28.42 -4.03
N ASN A 10 4.43 -28.53 -2.80
CA ASN A 10 4.46 -27.43 -1.85
C ASN A 10 5.29 -26.25 -2.38
N TRP A 11 6.48 -26.54 -2.92
CA TRP A 11 7.36 -25.53 -3.49
C TRP A 11 6.72 -24.83 -4.68
N ALA A 12 6.11 -25.57 -5.61
CA ALA A 12 5.37 -24.98 -6.73
C ALA A 12 4.19 -24.13 -6.24
N TYR A 13 3.41 -24.64 -5.28
CA TYR A 13 2.29 -23.91 -4.70
C TYR A 13 2.73 -22.57 -4.08
N HIS A 14 3.74 -22.57 -3.21
CA HIS A 14 4.22 -21.33 -2.60
C HIS A 14 4.89 -20.40 -3.62
N THR A 15 5.60 -20.92 -4.62
CA THR A 15 6.22 -20.08 -5.66
C THR A 15 5.20 -19.37 -6.52
N PHE A 16 4.10 -20.05 -6.90
CA PHE A 16 3.06 -19.46 -7.74
C PHE A 16 2.08 -18.59 -6.96
N TYR A 17 1.59 -19.07 -5.83
CA TYR A 17 0.50 -18.39 -5.11
C TYR A 17 0.97 -17.46 -4.00
N LYS A 18 2.19 -17.67 -3.49
CA LYS A 18 2.72 -16.99 -2.30
C LYS A 18 4.22 -16.65 -2.44
N PRO A 19 4.67 -16.10 -3.59
CA PRO A 19 6.11 -15.96 -3.90
C PRO A 19 6.87 -15.15 -2.85
N THR A 20 6.20 -14.21 -2.21
CA THR A 20 6.80 -13.36 -1.18
C THR A 20 6.99 -14.06 0.17
N GLU A 21 6.33 -15.19 0.44
CA GLU A 21 6.57 -15.98 1.66
C GLU A 21 7.96 -16.62 1.67
N LEU A 22 8.58 -16.80 0.50
CA LEU A 22 9.94 -17.35 0.36
C LEU A 22 11.01 -16.40 0.90
N PHE A 23 10.71 -15.11 1.02
CA PHE A 23 11.66 -14.10 1.49
C PHE A 23 11.67 -13.91 3.01
N PHE A 24 10.79 -14.59 3.76
CA PHE A 24 10.67 -14.46 5.22
C PHE A 24 12.01 -14.42 5.99
N PRO A 25 13.04 -15.24 5.64
CA PRO A 25 14.32 -15.19 6.34
C PRO A 25 15.12 -13.89 6.14
N VAL A 26 14.91 -13.17 5.04
CA VAL A 26 15.71 -11.99 4.62
C VAL A 26 14.93 -10.67 4.65
N GLU A 27 13.62 -10.68 4.93
CA GLU A 27 12.79 -9.47 4.92
C GLU A 27 13.37 -8.34 5.78
N LYS A 28 13.82 -8.63 7.00
CA LYS A 28 14.36 -7.59 7.91
C LYS A 28 15.62 -6.91 7.36
N ALA A 29 16.40 -7.59 6.53
CA ALA A 29 17.61 -7.02 5.91
C ALA A 29 17.28 -6.00 4.81
N LEU A 30 16.04 -6.03 4.28
CA LEU A 30 15.57 -5.14 3.21
C LEU A 30 14.88 -3.87 3.74
N SER A 31 14.71 -3.78 5.06
CA SER A 31 14.21 -2.59 5.76
C SER A 31 15.19 -1.44 5.61
N LYS A 32 14.65 -0.25 5.34
CA LYS A 32 15.38 0.98 5.07
C LYS A 32 15.08 2.03 6.12
N ASN A 33 16.09 2.82 6.46
CA ASN A 33 15.86 4.09 7.14
C ASN A 33 15.32 5.14 6.15
N PRO A 34 14.73 6.25 6.62
CA PRO A 34 14.13 7.26 5.74
C PRO A 34 15.09 7.81 4.66
N ARG A 35 16.38 8.01 4.98
CA ARG A 35 17.36 8.49 4.00
C ARG A 35 17.56 7.48 2.88
N GLN A 36 17.70 6.19 3.22
CA GLN A 36 17.83 5.11 2.24
C GLN A 36 16.56 4.97 1.39
N THR A 37 15.38 5.02 2.01
CA THR A 37 14.10 5.01 1.29
C THR A 37 14.03 6.13 0.26
N TRP A 38 14.44 7.35 0.63
CA TRP A 38 14.43 8.48 -0.29
C TRP A 38 15.48 8.35 -1.40
N GLN A 39 16.70 7.91 -1.06
CA GLN A 39 17.77 7.70 -2.02
C GLN A 39 17.40 6.66 -3.10
N GLU A 40 16.69 5.60 -2.72
CA GLU A 40 16.34 4.52 -3.64
C GLU A 40 15.05 4.80 -4.42
N TYR A 41 14.03 5.40 -3.77
CA TYR A 41 12.69 5.52 -4.34
C TYR A 41 12.22 6.95 -4.58
N GLY A 42 12.99 7.97 -4.21
CA GLY A 42 12.64 9.39 -4.34
C GLY A 42 12.12 9.76 -5.74
N ALA A 43 12.87 9.38 -6.78
CA ALA A 43 12.48 9.62 -8.17
C ALA A 43 11.17 8.90 -8.57
N LEU A 44 10.91 7.71 -8.01
CA LEU A 44 9.66 6.98 -8.26
C LEU A 44 8.48 7.64 -7.55
N PHE A 45 8.67 8.12 -6.32
CA PHE A 45 7.64 8.89 -5.60
C PHE A 45 7.30 10.18 -6.34
N GLU A 46 8.30 10.85 -6.93
CA GLU A 46 8.08 12.01 -7.78
C GLU A 46 7.31 11.64 -9.04
N THR A 47 7.78 10.66 -9.80
CA THR A 47 7.19 10.21 -11.08
C THR A 47 5.71 9.84 -10.92
N HIS A 48 5.37 9.12 -9.86
CA HIS A 48 4.02 8.60 -9.62
C HIS A 48 3.21 9.44 -8.62
N SER A 49 3.62 10.67 -8.33
CA SER A 49 2.83 11.56 -7.47
C SER A 49 1.60 12.11 -8.19
N THR A 50 0.57 12.47 -7.42
CA THR A 50 -0.57 13.26 -7.90
C THR A 50 -0.63 14.60 -7.18
N ALA A 51 -1.60 15.44 -7.54
CA ALA A 51 -1.83 16.70 -6.84
C ALA A 51 -2.07 16.51 -5.32
N ILE A 52 -2.65 15.39 -4.88
CA ILE A 52 -2.89 15.09 -3.46
C ILE A 52 -1.88 14.08 -2.91
N MET A 53 -1.56 13.03 -3.68
CA MET A 53 -0.59 12.00 -3.31
C MET A 53 0.82 12.50 -3.62
N THR A 54 1.31 13.44 -2.81
CA THR A 54 2.64 14.03 -2.99
C THR A 54 3.75 13.02 -2.72
N PRO A 55 4.97 13.25 -3.26
CA PRO A 55 6.09 12.33 -3.05
C PRO A 55 6.38 12.08 -1.57
N GLU A 56 6.27 13.11 -0.74
CA GLU A 56 6.54 13.04 0.70
C GLU A 56 5.46 12.25 1.44
N LEU A 57 4.19 12.32 0.99
CA LEU A 57 3.11 11.49 1.53
C LEU A 57 3.31 10.02 1.15
N LEU A 58 3.65 9.73 -0.10
CA LEU A 58 3.93 8.36 -0.56
C LEU A 58 5.12 7.75 0.20
N ALA A 59 6.21 8.51 0.35
CA ALA A 59 7.37 8.08 1.13
C ALA A 59 7.01 7.87 2.61
N ALA A 60 6.17 8.74 3.20
CA ALA A 60 5.72 8.60 4.57
C ALA A 60 4.89 7.34 4.80
N LEU A 61 3.96 7.02 3.89
CA LEU A 61 3.18 5.77 3.94
C LEU A 61 4.12 4.56 3.80
N ALA A 62 5.01 4.55 2.80
CA ALA A 62 5.96 3.46 2.59
C ALA A 62 6.87 3.22 3.81
N GLN A 63 7.28 4.30 4.48
CA GLN A 63 8.11 4.22 5.68
C GLN A 63 7.31 3.77 6.90
N ALA A 64 6.07 4.24 7.06
CA ALA A 64 5.24 3.93 8.21
C ALA A 64 4.74 2.48 8.22
N GLU A 65 4.46 1.93 7.05
CA GLU A 65 3.90 0.58 6.86
C GLU A 65 4.98 -0.50 6.79
N GLY A 66 5.96 -0.35 5.90
CA GLY A 66 6.96 -1.39 5.64
C GLY A 66 8.39 -0.94 5.80
N SER A 67 8.66 0.27 6.34
CA SER A 67 10.02 0.83 6.42
C SER A 67 10.77 0.79 5.08
N GLY A 68 10.09 1.10 3.97
CA GLY A 68 10.69 1.06 2.62
C GLY A 68 11.12 -0.34 2.15
N ASN A 69 10.62 -1.41 2.77
CA ASN A 69 10.91 -2.78 2.36
C ASN A 69 9.88 -3.28 1.32
N PRO A 70 10.29 -3.54 0.07
CA PRO A 70 9.37 -3.94 -1.01
C PRO A 70 8.71 -5.31 -0.80
N VAL A 71 9.23 -6.15 0.09
CA VAL A 71 8.70 -7.49 0.37
C VAL A 71 8.22 -7.66 1.82
N ALA A 72 8.04 -6.55 2.57
CA ALA A 72 7.58 -6.60 3.95
C ALA A 72 6.28 -7.40 4.11
N ARG A 73 6.19 -8.19 5.18
CA ARG A 73 4.98 -8.93 5.55
C ARG A 73 4.47 -8.52 6.93
N THR A 74 3.20 -8.83 7.15
CA THR A 74 2.63 -8.83 8.50
C THR A 74 3.21 -9.97 9.34
N TYR A 75 3.04 -9.88 10.66
CA TYR A 75 3.48 -10.93 11.58
C TYR A 75 2.83 -12.27 11.22
N TRP A 76 3.56 -13.35 11.47
CA TRP A 76 3.11 -14.71 11.19
C TRP A 76 2.29 -15.24 12.34
N ARG A 77 1.23 -15.99 12.02
CA ARG A 77 0.35 -16.57 13.04
C ARG A 77 -0.09 -17.99 12.68
N TRP A 78 -0.32 -18.78 13.71
CA TRP A 78 -0.94 -20.09 13.54
C TRP A 78 -2.45 -19.95 13.28
N ARG A 79 -2.95 -20.62 12.24
CA ARG A 79 -4.37 -20.71 11.86
C ARG A 79 -4.74 -22.18 11.66
N VAL A 80 -5.10 -22.88 12.75
CA VAL A 80 -5.48 -24.31 12.72
C VAL A 80 -6.93 -24.53 12.23
N VAL A 81 -7.41 -23.67 11.33
CA VAL A 81 -8.81 -23.67 10.81
C VAL A 81 -8.86 -24.17 9.36
N SER A 82 -7.75 -24.09 8.62
CA SER A 82 -7.71 -24.53 7.22
C SER A 82 -7.58 -26.05 7.12
N SER A 83 -8.32 -26.67 6.19
CA SER A 83 -8.16 -28.07 5.79
C SER A 83 -6.86 -28.32 5.01
N ASN A 84 -6.20 -27.25 4.54
CA ASN A 84 -4.90 -27.30 3.89
C ASN A 84 -3.78 -27.08 4.94
N PRO A 85 -2.93 -28.08 5.23
CA PRO A 85 -1.86 -27.93 6.23
C PRO A 85 -0.82 -26.86 5.86
N LEU A 86 -0.71 -26.48 4.58
CA LEU A 86 0.19 -25.42 4.10
C LEU A 86 -0.27 -24.01 4.52
N GLU A 87 -1.49 -23.87 5.02
CA GLU A 87 -2.06 -22.61 5.46
C GLU A 87 -2.09 -22.46 6.98
N TRP A 88 -1.61 -23.46 7.72
CA TRP A 88 -1.61 -23.45 9.18
C TRP A 88 -0.65 -22.43 9.76
N TYR A 89 0.45 -22.14 9.08
CA TYR A 89 1.39 -21.10 9.48
C TYR A 89 1.62 -20.16 8.30
N GLN A 90 1.02 -18.98 8.38
CA GLN A 90 1.07 -17.97 7.32
C GLN A 90 0.99 -16.56 7.92
N PRO A 91 1.28 -15.52 7.13
CA PRO A 91 1.09 -14.13 7.57
C PRO A 91 -0.33 -13.88 8.08
N ALA A 92 -0.47 -12.98 9.05
CA ALA A 92 -1.76 -12.62 9.63
C ALA A 92 -2.73 -12.03 8.60
N SER A 93 -2.19 -11.39 7.56
CA SER A 93 -2.89 -10.76 6.44
C SER A 93 -2.17 -11.01 5.11
N THR A 94 -2.88 -10.84 3.98
CA THR A 94 -2.31 -10.90 2.62
C THR A 94 -1.59 -9.62 2.22
N ALA A 95 -1.47 -8.66 3.15
CA ALA A 95 -0.69 -7.45 2.99
C ALA A 95 0.80 -7.73 2.66
N VAL A 96 1.31 -7.04 1.64
CA VAL A 96 2.68 -7.19 1.14
C VAL A 96 3.31 -5.85 0.83
N GLY A 97 4.62 -5.78 1.07
CA GLY A 97 5.50 -4.75 0.57
C GLY A 97 5.42 -3.46 1.38
N MET A 98 6.08 -2.43 0.88
CA MET A 98 6.32 -1.22 1.65
C MET A 98 5.04 -0.45 1.98
N PHE A 99 3.94 -0.72 1.26
CA PHE A 99 2.60 -0.15 1.50
C PHE A 99 1.61 -1.18 2.07
N GLN A 100 2.06 -2.38 2.46
CA GLN A 100 1.20 -3.42 3.03
C GLN A 100 -0.08 -3.69 2.20
N ILE A 101 0.06 -3.77 0.88
CA ILE A 101 -1.07 -3.88 -0.06
C ILE A 101 -1.66 -5.31 0.01
N THR A 102 -2.95 -5.41 0.33
CA THR A 102 -3.68 -6.69 0.35
C THR A 102 -4.07 -7.15 -1.05
N ASP A 103 -4.46 -8.42 -1.20
CA ASP A 103 -4.95 -8.92 -2.50
C ASP A 103 -6.16 -8.12 -3.01
N GLY A 104 -7.11 -7.79 -2.13
CA GLY A 104 -8.30 -7.02 -2.50
C GLY A 104 -7.96 -5.61 -2.95
N THR A 105 -7.09 -4.92 -2.20
CA THR A 105 -6.60 -3.58 -2.57
C THR A 105 -5.83 -3.60 -3.89
N PHE A 106 -5.06 -4.66 -4.13
CA PHE A 106 -4.34 -4.84 -5.38
C PHE A 106 -5.30 -4.98 -6.57
N GLN A 107 -6.30 -5.87 -6.47
CA GLN A 107 -7.29 -6.07 -7.53
C GLN A 107 -8.10 -4.81 -7.84
N GLU A 108 -8.42 -4.01 -6.83
CA GLU A 108 -9.08 -2.71 -7.04
C GLU A 108 -8.12 -1.68 -7.68
N GLY A 109 -6.87 -1.65 -7.22
CA GLY A 109 -5.89 -0.62 -7.58
C GLY A 109 -5.33 -0.76 -8.99
N ILE A 110 -5.16 -1.97 -9.52
CA ILE A 110 -4.65 -2.20 -10.89
C ILE A 110 -5.55 -1.62 -11.99
N ARG A 111 -6.76 -1.17 -11.65
CA ARG A 111 -7.63 -0.46 -12.59
C ARG A 111 -7.17 0.95 -12.88
N TYR A 112 -6.17 1.46 -12.17
CA TYR A 112 -5.69 2.84 -12.33
C TYR A 112 -4.18 2.88 -12.57
N CYS A 113 -3.73 3.94 -13.22
CA CYS A 113 -2.32 4.28 -13.46
C CYS A 113 -2.18 5.81 -13.45
N ILE A 114 -0.94 6.32 -13.51
CA ILE A 114 -0.66 7.75 -13.48
C ILE A 114 0.05 8.17 -14.77
N HIS A 115 -0.55 9.13 -15.47
CA HIS A 115 0.07 9.82 -16.59
C HIS A 115 0.22 11.29 -16.25
N ASN A 116 1.47 11.80 -16.26
CA ASN A 116 1.77 13.21 -15.99
C ASN A 116 1.10 13.73 -14.69
N HIS A 117 1.22 12.96 -13.60
CA HIS A 117 0.62 13.27 -12.30
C HIS A 117 -0.93 13.26 -12.23
N VAL A 118 -1.59 12.73 -13.26
CA VAL A 118 -3.05 12.59 -13.34
C VAL A 118 -3.40 11.11 -13.32
N VAL A 119 -4.36 10.73 -12.49
CA VAL A 119 -4.86 9.36 -12.45
C VAL A 119 -5.78 9.09 -13.63
N VAL A 120 -5.50 8.00 -14.33
CA VAL A 120 -6.35 7.49 -15.39
C VAL A 120 -6.85 6.09 -15.02
N GLU A 121 -7.98 5.70 -15.60
CA GLU A 121 -8.60 4.39 -15.43
C GLU A 121 -8.28 3.50 -16.63
N ASP A 122 -8.28 2.20 -16.39
CA ASP A 122 -8.14 1.19 -17.43
C ASP A 122 -9.24 1.32 -18.48
N GLY A 123 -8.91 0.96 -19.71
CA GLY A 123 -9.81 1.17 -20.83
C GLY A 123 -9.49 0.26 -22.01
N PRO A 124 -10.26 0.39 -23.10
CA PRO A 124 -10.02 -0.40 -24.30
C PRO A 124 -8.61 -0.19 -24.83
N TRP A 125 -7.98 -1.25 -25.35
CA TRP A 125 -6.61 -1.22 -25.87
C TRP A 125 -6.36 -0.17 -26.98
N HIS A 126 -7.41 0.33 -27.64
CA HIS A 126 -7.30 1.37 -28.68
C HIS A 126 -7.33 2.80 -28.12
N ASN A 127 -7.62 2.97 -26.83
CA ASN A 127 -7.56 4.26 -26.16
C ASN A 127 -6.16 4.50 -25.61
N LEU A 128 -5.34 5.22 -26.36
CA LEU A 128 -3.95 5.58 -26.00
C LEU A 128 -3.84 6.37 -24.69
N ASN A 129 -4.94 6.99 -24.25
CA ASN A 129 -4.96 7.74 -22.99
C ASN A 129 -5.35 6.87 -21.80
N SER A 130 -5.72 5.60 -22.00
CA SER A 130 -6.08 4.69 -20.91
C SER A 130 -4.86 3.93 -20.38
N CYS A 131 -4.99 3.38 -19.18
CA CYS A 131 -3.94 2.55 -18.61
C CYS A 131 -3.78 1.24 -19.35
N TRP A 132 -2.55 0.92 -19.75
CA TRP A 132 -2.20 -0.31 -20.42
C TRP A 132 -1.24 -1.14 -19.58
N PHE A 133 -1.34 -2.47 -19.72
CA PHE A 133 -0.46 -3.43 -19.05
C PHE A 133 -0.54 -3.47 -17.51
N ASN A 134 -1.53 -2.83 -16.89
CA ASN A 134 -1.70 -2.88 -15.44
C ASN A 134 -1.90 -4.31 -14.89
N GLY A 135 -2.34 -5.26 -15.73
CA GLY A 135 -2.38 -6.68 -15.38
C GLY A 135 -1.01 -7.31 -15.09
N LEU A 136 0.09 -6.62 -15.42
CA LEU A 136 1.46 -7.01 -15.11
C LEU A 136 1.99 -6.37 -13.81
N TYR A 137 1.17 -5.58 -13.10
CA TYR A 137 1.60 -4.95 -11.85
C TYR A 137 1.92 -5.99 -10.81
N THR A 138 2.78 -5.63 -9.87
CA THR A 138 3.11 -6.48 -8.73
C THR A 138 3.19 -5.61 -7.49
N ARG A 139 2.92 -6.21 -6.32
CA ARG A 139 3.01 -5.50 -5.03
C ARG A 139 4.45 -5.30 -4.52
N ILE A 140 5.42 -5.96 -5.16
CA ILE A 140 6.81 -6.01 -4.71
C ILE A 140 7.75 -5.16 -5.55
N ILE A 141 7.39 -4.84 -6.80
CA ILE A 141 8.18 -3.92 -7.60
C ILE A 141 7.86 -2.51 -7.10
N PRO A 142 8.85 -1.74 -6.62
CA PRO A 142 8.62 -0.44 -5.99
C PRO A 142 7.78 0.51 -6.85
N GLY A 143 8.10 0.68 -8.14
CA GLY A 143 7.35 1.55 -9.04
C GLY A 143 5.87 1.17 -9.14
N HIS A 144 5.56 -0.11 -9.36
CA HIS A 144 4.19 -0.61 -9.43
C HIS A 144 3.42 -0.39 -8.12
N ALA A 145 4.07 -0.66 -6.98
CA ALA A 145 3.45 -0.48 -5.67
C ALA A 145 3.17 1.01 -5.37
N ILE A 146 4.12 1.90 -5.69
CA ILE A 146 3.96 3.36 -5.52
C ILE A 146 2.80 3.87 -6.38
N GLU A 147 2.80 3.54 -7.67
CA GLU A 147 1.77 4.01 -8.59
C GLU A 147 0.39 3.49 -8.23
N LEU A 148 0.27 2.19 -7.91
CA LEU A 148 -0.99 1.60 -7.49
C LEU A 148 -1.53 2.28 -6.23
N THR A 149 -0.68 2.50 -5.22
CA THR A 149 -1.08 3.18 -3.98
C THR A 149 -1.49 4.62 -4.26
N ALA A 150 -0.70 5.38 -5.02
CA ALA A 150 -1.00 6.76 -5.37
C ALA A 150 -2.32 6.89 -6.13
N ALA A 151 -2.49 6.11 -7.20
CA ALA A 151 -3.66 6.16 -8.07
C ALA A 151 -4.93 5.74 -7.31
N SER A 152 -4.88 4.63 -6.57
CA SER A 152 -6.04 4.15 -5.81
C SER A 152 -6.46 5.13 -4.71
N LEU A 153 -5.51 5.66 -3.93
CA LEU A 153 -5.84 6.62 -2.87
C LEU A 153 -6.36 7.94 -3.42
N ASP A 154 -5.79 8.46 -4.51
CA ASP A 154 -6.27 9.69 -5.15
C ASP A 154 -7.73 9.55 -5.60
N ARG A 155 -8.08 8.44 -6.28
CA ARG A 155 -9.46 8.16 -6.71
C ARG A 155 -10.42 8.05 -5.54
N HIS A 156 -10.00 7.38 -4.48
CA HIS A 156 -10.78 7.26 -3.26
C HIS A 156 -11.00 8.60 -2.57
N VAL A 157 -9.95 9.42 -2.42
CA VAL A 157 -10.04 10.76 -1.84
C VAL A 157 -10.95 11.64 -2.68
N ALA A 158 -10.76 11.68 -4.00
CA ALA A 158 -11.60 12.47 -4.91
C ALA A 158 -13.07 12.07 -4.80
N LYS A 159 -13.36 10.76 -4.79
CA LYS A 159 -14.72 10.22 -4.66
C LYS A 159 -15.38 10.57 -3.33
N LEU A 160 -14.64 10.48 -2.22
CA LEU A 160 -15.19 10.69 -0.88
C LEU A 160 -15.30 12.17 -0.53
N VAL A 161 -14.35 13.00 -0.94
CA VAL A 161 -14.42 14.46 -0.78
C VAL A 161 -15.55 15.02 -1.63
N GLY A 162 -15.66 14.63 -2.91
CA GLY A 162 -16.69 15.13 -3.81
C GLY A 162 -16.78 16.66 -3.78
N GLN A 163 -17.94 17.19 -3.40
CA GLN A 163 -18.18 18.64 -3.26
C GLN A 163 -17.94 19.18 -1.84
N HIS A 164 -17.55 18.34 -0.89
CA HIS A 164 -17.28 18.78 0.48
C HIS A 164 -16.07 19.72 0.51
N PRO A 165 -16.15 20.86 1.23
CA PRO A 165 -14.99 21.71 1.44
C PRO A 165 -13.96 20.96 2.27
N ALA A 166 -12.77 20.77 1.70
CA ALA A 166 -11.66 20.06 2.33
C ALA A 166 -10.35 20.80 2.07
N THR A 167 -9.60 21.07 3.13
CA THR A 167 -8.25 21.61 3.00
C THR A 167 -7.31 20.57 2.39
N PHE A 168 -6.16 21.02 1.88
CA PHE A 168 -5.14 20.12 1.35
C PHE A 168 -4.70 19.06 2.38
N GLN A 169 -4.45 19.48 3.62
CA GLN A 169 -4.09 18.55 4.69
C GLN A 169 -5.20 17.54 4.98
N GLN A 170 -6.47 17.96 5.02
CA GLN A 170 -7.60 17.04 5.23
C GLN A 170 -7.71 15.98 4.14
N LYS A 171 -7.37 16.31 2.88
CA LYS A 171 -7.33 15.33 1.79
C LYS A 171 -6.21 14.30 1.98
N GLN A 172 -5.03 14.75 2.43
CA GLN A 172 -3.92 13.85 2.72
C GLN A 172 -4.17 12.98 3.96
N ASP A 173 -4.75 13.55 5.01
CA ASP A 173 -5.16 12.80 6.22
C ASP A 173 -6.24 11.77 5.85
N LEU A 174 -7.20 12.13 5.00
CA LEU A 174 -8.19 11.19 4.49
C LEU A 174 -7.51 10.06 3.71
N ALA A 175 -6.51 10.33 2.88
CA ALA A 175 -5.75 9.30 2.18
C ALA A 175 -5.09 8.31 3.15
N ALA A 176 -4.45 8.83 4.20
CA ALA A 176 -3.83 8.01 5.24
C ALA A 176 -4.87 7.20 6.05
N VAL A 177 -6.04 7.78 6.34
CA VAL A 177 -7.16 7.05 6.98
C VAL A 177 -7.67 5.93 6.07
N ILE A 178 -7.83 6.17 4.78
CA ILE A 178 -8.28 5.15 3.82
C ILE A 178 -7.25 4.04 3.69
N HIS A 179 -5.96 4.40 3.67
CA HIS A 179 -4.88 3.43 3.61
C HIS A 179 -4.86 2.50 4.83
N LEU A 180 -4.97 3.08 6.03
CA LEU A 180 -4.93 2.34 7.28
C LEU A 180 -6.22 1.52 7.53
N CYS A 181 -7.38 2.12 7.26
CA CYS A 181 -8.68 1.64 7.75
C CYS A 181 -9.65 1.20 6.63
N GLY A 182 -9.29 1.44 5.37
CA GLY A 182 -10.15 1.23 4.22
C GLY A 182 -11.13 2.38 3.92
N ALA A 183 -11.74 2.31 2.74
CA ALA A 183 -12.62 3.35 2.21
C ALA A 183 -13.88 3.63 3.05
N GLY A 184 -14.39 2.63 3.78
CA GLY A 184 -15.54 2.79 4.67
C GLY A 184 -15.26 3.77 5.81
N ALA A 185 -14.15 3.57 6.53
CA ALA A 185 -13.71 4.48 7.58
C ALA A 185 -13.37 5.88 7.05
N GLY A 186 -12.79 5.96 5.84
CA GLY A 186 -12.58 7.24 5.15
C GLY A 186 -13.89 7.99 4.88
N ARG A 187 -14.92 7.29 4.40
CA ARG A 187 -16.25 7.88 4.16
C ARG A 187 -16.85 8.46 5.45
N ASP A 188 -16.76 7.72 6.54
CA ASP A 188 -17.28 8.16 7.83
C ASP A 188 -16.48 9.34 8.38
N TYR A 189 -15.17 9.36 8.17
CA TYR A 189 -14.31 10.49 8.51
C TYR A 189 -14.71 11.76 7.74
N THR A 190 -14.97 11.66 6.43
CA THR A 190 -15.46 12.78 5.62
C THR A 190 -16.83 13.27 6.08
N LYS A 191 -17.79 12.36 6.33
CA LYS A 191 -19.13 12.71 6.85
C LYS A 191 -19.09 13.47 8.18
N ARG A 192 -18.06 13.23 8.98
CA ARG A 192 -17.81 13.94 10.25
C ARG A 192 -17.00 15.23 10.07
N ASN A 193 -16.96 15.81 8.87
CA ASN A 193 -16.17 16.99 8.54
C ASN A 193 -14.69 16.83 8.91
N PHE A 194 -14.12 15.68 8.58
CA PHE A 194 -12.72 15.34 8.84
C PHE A 194 -12.35 15.36 10.33
N ARG A 195 -13.29 14.95 11.20
CA ARG A 195 -13.06 14.78 12.65
C ARG A 195 -12.99 13.30 13.00
N LEU A 196 -11.90 12.95 13.70
CA LEU A 196 -11.73 11.62 14.28
C LEU A 196 -12.63 11.46 15.51
N THR A 197 -13.12 10.24 15.74
CA THR A 197 -13.73 9.92 17.03
C THR A 197 -12.64 9.77 18.10
N PRO A 198 -12.96 10.01 19.39
CA PRO A 198 -12.04 9.69 20.48
C PRO A 198 -11.60 8.22 20.39
N HIS A 199 -10.28 7.97 20.48
CA HIS A 199 -9.68 6.63 20.41
C HIS A 199 -10.14 5.79 19.21
N GLN A 200 -10.36 6.41 18.04
CA GLN A 200 -10.68 5.68 16.82
C GLN A 200 -9.56 4.67 16.51
N ARG A 201 -9.93 3.40 16.39
CA ARG A 201 -9.01 2.30 16.07
C ARG A 201 -9.32 1.64 14.73
N CYS A 202 -8.27 1.15 14.08
CA CYS A 202 -8.33 0.33 12.89
C CYS A 202 -7.41 -0.88 13.09
N GLY A 203 -8.02 -2.02 13.44
CA GLY A 203 -7.28 -3.14 14.04
C GLY A 203 -6.60 -2.70 15.34
N ASP A 204 -5.30 -2.94 15.42
CA ASP A 204 -4.47 -2.59 16.58
C ASP A 204 -3.93 -1.14 16.53
N HIS A 205 -4.22 -0.38 15.47
CA HIS A 205 -3.71 0.97 15.28
C HIS A 205 -4.68 2.04 15.81
N ASP A 206 -4.17 2.98 16.60
CA ASP A 206 -4.86 4.24 16.89
C ASP A 206 -4.66 5.23 15.74
N VAL A 207 -5.77 5.72 15.17
CA VAL A 207 -5.74 6.53 13.95
C VAL A 207 -5.04 7.87 14.16
N ARG A 208 -5.23 8.50 15.33
CA ARG A 208 -4.58 9.79 15.62
C ARG A 208 -3.07 9.64 15.69
N THR A 209 -2.60 8.62 16.39
CA THR A 209 -1.17 8.29 16.51
C THR A 209 -0.57 8.00 15.14
N TYR A 210 -1.30 7.28 14.29
CA TYR A 210 -0.88 7.01 12.92
C TYR A 210 -0.76 8.29 12.08
N LEU A 211 -1.76 9.18 12.10
CA LEU A 211 -1.69 10.45 11.34
C LEU A 211 -0.52 11.33 11.78
N LEU A 212 -0.24 11.38 13.09
CA LEU A 212 0.94 12.09 13.61
C LEU A 212 2.24 11.47 13.09
N LYS A 213 2.35 10.13 13.08
CA LYS A 213 3.49 9.41 12.49
C LYS A 213 3.70 9.75 11.02
N ILE A 214 2.62 9.77 10.22
CA ILE A 214 2.66 10.16 8.79
C ILE A 214 3.14 11.61 8.64
N GLN A 215 2.62 12.53 9.44
CA GLN A 215 3.02 13.94 9.36
C GLN A 215 4.50 14.14 9.70
N THR A 216 5.02 13.44 10.71
CA THR A 216 6.44 13.47 11.05
C THR A 216 7.30 12.97 9.89
N PHE A 217 6.93 11.85 9.25
CA PHE A 217 7.68 11.36 8.10
C PHE A 217 7.60 12.30 6.90
N LYS A 218 6.44 12.89 6.60
CA LYS A 218 6.32 13.89 5.52
C LYS A 218 7.31 15.03 5.71
N GLN A 219 7.42 15.57 6.93
CA GLN A 219 8.38 16.63 7.25
C GLN A 219 9.82 16.16 7.07
N GLN A 220 10.13 14.94 7.50
CA GLN A 220 11.46 14.35 7.34
C GLN A 220 11.83 14.18 5.86
N PHE A 221 10.92 13.67 5.02
CA PHE A 221 11.16 13.50 3.59
C PHE A 221 11.23 14.82 2.84
N ALA A 222 10.43 15.82 3.23
CA ALA A 222 10.55 17.17 2.69
C ALA A 222 11.96 17.75 2.91
N ALA A 223 12.58 17.48 4.07
CA ALA A 223 13.94 17.89 4.38
C ALA A 223 15.04 17.06 3.69
N LEU A 224 14.71 15.87 3.17
CA LEU A 224 15.65 15.03 2.40
C LEU A 224 15.60 15.33 0.89
N LYS A 225 14.50 15.92 0.43
CA LYS A 225 14.31 16.41 -0.93
C LYS A 225 15.06 17.71 -1.19
N SER A 226 15.15 18.57 -0.17
CA SER A 226 15.78 19.89 -0.21
C SER A 226 17.29 19.84 -0.32
#